data_AF-A0A2V7XLD3-F1
#
_entry.id   AF-A0A2V7XLD3-F1
#
_cell.length_a   1.000
_cell.length_b   1.000
_cell.length_c   1.000
_cell.angle_alpha   90.00
_cell.angle_beta   90.00
_cell.angle_gamma   90.00
#
_symmetry.space_group_name_H-M   'P 1'
#
loop_
_entity.id
_entity.type
_entity.pdbx_description
1 polymer ?
#
loop_
_entity_poly.entity_id
_entity_poly.type
_entity_poly.pdbx_seq_one_letter_code
_entity_poly.pdbx_strand_id
1 'polypeptide(L)'
;MGEPVGIAHIRALILALLLSVPAFAHEIGTTRVNVVFHRDHTWSAVIVEGVKVSRRSGNIPPHAKTFTWRNPKAYATYAITFANEGETPVRQWIEGDATSAPFVLSRAVVPPTRLDVIRQYLVLGFTHIIPHGFDHILFVLGLFLLSAKVKPVLAQVTSFTVAHSITLGLTIYGVVSVSPRIVEPAIALSIAYVAIENLTTQSLKPWRVAIVFAFGLLHGMGFAGVLKDLGLPRNQFVPALITFNIGVEARQLAVIAAAWLLVVCWARTRPWYRYAMTGIFWTVQRVIA
;
A
#
# COMPACT_ATOMS: atom_id res chain seq x y z
N MET A 1 -12.61 -40.88 4.59
CA MET A 1 -12.20 -39.94 3.53
C MET A 1 -11.40 -38.84 4.20
N GLY A 2 -10.08 -38.93 4.16
CA GLY A 2 -9.20 -37.96 4.81
C GLY A 2 -9.17 -36.66 4.00
N GLU A 3 -9.28 -35.52 4.69
CA GLU A 3 -8.93 -34.20 4.15
C GLU A 3 -7.62 -34.31 3.35
N PRO A 4 -7.51 -33.73 2.15
CA PRO A 4 -6.26 -33.77 1.41
C PRO A 4 -5.19 -33.07 2.26
N VAL A 5 -4.29 -33.88 2.80
CA VAL A 5 -3.19 -33.54 3.73
C VAL A 5 -2.41 -32.29 3.28
N GLY A 6 -2.49 -31.91 2.01
CA GLY A 6 -1.90 -30.69 1.47
C GLY A 6 -2.48 -29.35 1.95
N ILE A 7 -3.81 -29.20 1.99
CA ILE A 7 -4.43 -27.88 2.24
C ILE A 7 -4.34 -27.51 3.72
N ALA A 8 -4.49 -28.49 4.62
CA ALA A 8 -4.36 -28.29 6.06
C ALA A 8 -2.94 -27.86 6.47
N HIS A 9 -1.89 -28.44 5.87
CA HIS A 9 -0.51 -28.05 6.14
C HIS A 9 -0.16 -26.66 5.58
N ILE A 10 -0.69 -26.29 4.41
CA ILE A 10 -0.53 -24.93 3.86
C ILE A 10 -1.25 -23.89 4.72
N ARG A 11 -2.47 -24.21 5.20
CA ARG A 11 -3.21 -23.39 6.16
C ARG A 11 -2.41 -23.19 7.46
N ALA A 12 -1.84 -24.25 8.01
CA ALA A 12 -1.04 -24.19 9.24
C ALA A 12 0.28 -23.40 9.07
N LEU A 13 1.01 -23.60 7.96
CA LEU A 13 2.26 -22.88 7.68
C LEU A 13 2.03 -21.37 7.52
N ILE A 14 0.94 -20.99 6.87
CA ILE A 14 0.63 -19.56 6.67
C ILE A 14 0.02 -18.96 7.93
N LEU A 15 -0.66 -19.73 8.77
CA LEU A 15 -1.04 -19.29 10.10
C LEU A 15 0.17 -19.01 10.99
N ALA A 16 1.18 -19.87 10.94
CA ALA A 16 2.44 -19.65 11.63
C ALA A 16 3.13 -18.38 11.11
N LEU A 17 3.13 -18.13 9.78
CA LEU A 17 3.60 -16.88 9.20
C LEU A 17 2.79 -15.67 9.70
N LEU A 18 1.45 -15.71 9.61
CA LEU A 18 0.52 -14.65 10.05
C LEU A 18 0.67 -14.30 11.54
N LEU A 19 0.92 -15.29 12.40
CA LEU A 19 1.12 -15.12 13.85
C LEU A 19 2.57 -14.76 14.22
N SER A 20 3.53 -15.04 13.34
CA SER A 20 4.97 -14.78 13.56
C SER A 20 5.44 -13.44 13.01
N VAL A 21 4.62 -12.72 12.24
CA VAL A 21 4.98 -11.37 11.79
C VAL A 21 4.87 -10.42 12.99
N PRO A 22 5.98 -9.90 13.54
CA PRO A 22 5.89 -8.80 14.48
C PRO A 22 5.09 -7.67 13.81
N ALA A 23 4.14 -7.09 14.53
CA ALA A 23 3.39 -5.92 14.09
C ALA A 23 4.35 -4.74 13.93
N PHE A 24 5.14 -4.75 12.85
CA PHE A 24 5.78 -3.55 12.34
C PHE A 24 4.66 -2.76 11.69
N ALA A 25 3.98 -1.97 12.52
CA ALA A 25 3.44 -0.72 12.04
C ALA A 25 4.61 -0.05 11.32
N HIS A 26 4.53 0.04 9.99
CA HIS A 26 5.34 1.01 9.28
C HIS A 26 4.99 2.34 9.93
N GLU A 27 5.90 2.86 10.72
CA GLU A 27 5.76 4.13 11.39
C GLU A 27 5.91 5.20 10.30
N ILE A 28 4.88 5.35 9.46
CA ILE A 28 4.89 6.31 8.38
C ILE A 28 4.71 7.69 9.01
N GLY A 29 5.82 8.42 9.07
CA GLY A 29 5.84 9.87 9.01
C GLY A 29 5.40 10.62 10.27
N THR A 30 6.00 10.38 11.43
CA THR A 30 6.04 11.40 12.51
C THR A 30 6.91 12.60 12.14
N THR A 31 7.81 12.40 11.17
CA THR A 31 8.74 13.44 10.70
C THR A 31 8.18 14.15 9.48
N ARG A 32 8.10 15.48 9.54
CA ARG A 32 7.73 16.36 8.42
C ARG A 32 8.74 17.49 8.31
N VAL A 33 9.29 17.70 7.12
CA VAL A 33 10.20 18.81 6.85
C VAL A 33 9.54 19.75 5.85
N ASN A 34 9.46 21.04 6.18
CA ASN A 34 8.97 22.08 5.26
C ASN A 34 10.08 23.09 5.05
N VAL A 35 10.61 23.16 3.84
CA VAL A 35 11.66 24.08 3.42
C VAL A 35 11.05 25.14 2.48
N VAL A 36 11.22 26.40 2.82
CA VAL A 36 10.77 27.55 2.03
C VAL A 36 12.01 28.34 1.59
N PHE A 37 12.07 28.66 0.31
CA PHE A 37 13.10 29.50 -0.30
C PHE A 37 12.51 30.88 -0.56
N HIS A 38 13.08 31.89 0.08
CA HIS A 38 12.60 33.27 0.09
C HIS A 38 13.23 34.06 -1.05
N ARG A 39 12.54 35.12 -1.46
CA ARG A 39 13.01 36.02 -2.54
C ARG A 39 14.29 36.77 -2.20
N ASP A 40 14.61 36.91 -0.92
CA ASP A 40 15.82 37.56 -0.40
C ASP A 40 17.07 36.66 -0.42
N HIS A 41 17.04 35.56 -1.18
CA HIS A 41 18.10 34.55 -1.22
C HIS A 41 18.38 33.86 0.12
N THR A 42 17.38 33.78 0.99
CA THR A 42 17.45 32.95 2.20
C THR A 42 16.55 31.72 2.07
N TRP A 43 16.79 30.72 2.92
CA TRP A 43 15.90 29.58 3.08
C TRP A 43 15.57 29.38 4.55
N SER A 44 14.39 28.85 4.82
CA SER A 44 14.01 28.40 6.15
C SER A 44 13.43 26.98 6.08
N ALA A 45 13.77 26.14 7.04
CA ALA A 45 13.21 24.81 7.21
C ALA A 45 12.57 24.67 8.58
N VAL A 46 11.35 24.15 8.60
CA VAL A 46 10.66 23.70 9.82
C VAL A 46 10.65 22.19 9.79
N ILE A 47 11.28 21.57 10.78
CA ILE A 47 11.35 20.12 10.95
C ILE A 47 10.49 19.78 12.17
N VAL A 48 9.46 18.98 11.95
CA VAL A 48 8.58 18.44 12.99
C VAL A 48 8.91 16.97 13.13
N GLU A 49 9.37 16.52 14.29
CA GLU A 49 9.67 15.12 14.63
C GLU A 49 8.81 14.73 15.84
N GLY A 50 7.62 14.18 15.60
CA GLY A 50 6.64 13.94 16.66
C GLY A 50 6.17 15.23 17.32
N VAL A 51 6.52 15.43 18.60
CA VAL A 51 6.23 16.68 19.37
C VAL A 51 7.34 17.71 19.29
N LYS A 52 8.51 17.36 18.76
CA LYS A 52 9.65 18.28 18.66
C LYS A 52 9.55 19.11 17.38
N VAL A 53 9.61 20.42 17.52
CA VAL A 53 9.70 21.35 16.38
C VAL A 53 11.06 22.03 16.40
N SER A 54 11.79 21.95 15.30
CA SER A 54 13.03 22.69 15.12
C SER A 54 12.97 23.55 13.87
N ARG A 55 13.61 24.72 13.93
CA ARG A 55 13.70 25.66 12.81
C ARG A 55 15.16 25.83 12.44
N ARG A 56 15.44 25.78 11.14
CA ARG A 56 16.74 26.09 10.55
C ARG A 56 16.55 27.18 9.51
N SER A 57 17.56 27.99 9.31
CA SER A 57 17.59 28.97 8.24
C SER A 57 19.03 29.20 7.80
N GLY A 58 19.20 29.76 6.61
CA GLY A 58 20.50 30.12 6.09
C GLY A 58 20.41 30.88 4.78
N ASN A 59 21.56 31.32 4.30
CA ASN A 59 21.69 31.99 3.02
C ASN A 59 21.86 30.95 1.90
N ILE A 60 21.27 31.23 0.75
CA ILE A 60 21.45 30.47 -0.48
C ILE A 60 22.74 30.98 -1.14
N PRO A 61 23.75 30.12 -1.40
CA PRO A 61 24.97 30.54 -2.07
C PRO A 61 24.68 31.18 -3.44
N PRO A 62 25.45 32.21 -3.85
CA PRO A 62 25.35 32.77 -5.19
C PRO A 62 25.49 31.67 -6.25
N HIS A 63 24.62 31.69 -7.26
CA HIS A 63 24.58 30.72 -8.37
C HIS A 63 24.12 29.30 -8.03
N ALA A 64 23.67 29.01 -6.80
CA ALA A 64 23.05 27.73 -6.49
C ALA A 64 21.76 27.53 -7.31
N LYS A 65 21.68 26.45 -8.08
CA LYS A 65 20.51 26.12 -8.92
C LYS A 65 19.60 25.08 -8.30
N THR A 66 20.14 24.26 -7.40
CA THR A 66 19.44 23.13 -6.82
C THR A 66 19.71 23.03 -5.33
N PHE A 67 18.75 22.48 -4.59
CA PHE A 67 18.84 22.18 -3.18
C PHE A 67 18.52 20.70 -2.94
N THR A 68 19.29 20.04 -2.10
CA THR A 68 19.04 18.67 -1.65
C THR A 68 19.03 18.61 -0.13
N TRP A 69 18.21 17.73 0.42
CA TRP A 69 18.09 17.52 1.84
C TRP A 69 18.46 16.09 2.22
N ARG A 70 19.18 15.93 3.33
CA ARG A 70 19.45 14.63 3.95
C ARG A 70 19.26 14.75 5.46
N ASN A 71 18.52 13.82 6.06
CA ASN A 71 18.38 13.71 7.51
C ASN A 71 19.00 12.39 7.99
N PRO A 72 20.25 12.38 8.48
CA PRO A 72 20.92 11.16 8.94
C PRO A 72 20.25 10.48 10.14
N LYS A 73 19.35 11.19 10.84
CA LYS A 73 18.64 10.67 12.02
C LYS A 73 17.29 10.08 11.70
N ALA A 74 16.85 10.15 10.44
CA ALA A 74 15.60 9.56 10.00
C ALA A 74 15.80 8.08 9.72
N TYR A 75 15.04 7.22 10.41
CA TYR A 75 15.04 5.77 10.21
C TYR A 75 13.81 5.28 9.45
N ALA A 76 12.76 6.09 9.38
CA ALA A 76 11.50 5.77 8.71
C ALA A 76 11.24 6.73 7.54
N THR A 77 10.33 6.33 6.64
CA THR A 77 9.94 7.16 5.49
C THR A 77 9.27 8.45 5.96
N TYR A 78 9.72 9.59 5.46
CA TYR A 78 9.20 10.90 5.83
C TYR A 78 8.98 11.81 4.61
N ALA A 79 8.08 12.78 4.78
CA ALA A 79 7.78 13.78 3.77
C ALA A 79 8.65 15.03 3.95
N ILE A 80 9.24 15.48 2.85
CA ILE A 80 9.82 16.82 2.74
C ILE A 80 9.07 17.65 1.70
N THR A 81 8.64 18.84 2.10
CA THR A 81 8.01 19.84 1.24
C THR A 81 9.03 20.94 0.95
N PHE A 82 9.27 21.22 -0.32
CA PHE A 82 10.03 22.36 -0.80
C PHE A 82 9.08 23.38 -1.42
N ALA A 83 9.27 24.67 -1.15
CA ALA A 83 8.49 25.72 -1.78
C ALA A 83 9.37 26.94 -2.08
N ASN A 84 9.32 27.45 -3.30
CA ASN A 84 9.74 28.83 -3.54
C ASN A 84 8.62 29.76 -3.03
N GLU A 85 8.99 30.89 -2.45
CA GLU A 85 8.04 31.85 -1.89
C GLU A 85 7.02 32.33 -2.95
N GLY A 86 5.74 32.03 -2.70
CA GLY A 86 4.64 32.34 -3.60
C GLY A 86 4.40 31.31 -4.73
N GLU A 87 5.15 30.21 -4.79
CA GLU A 87 4.92 29.10 -5.71
C GLU A 87 4.23 27.91 -5.03
N THR A 88 3.73 26.97 -5.85
CA THR A 88 3.11 25.75 -5.33
C THR A 88 4.18 24.84 -4.70
N PRO A 89 3.99 24.36 -3.47
CA PRO A 89 4.94 23.47 -2.82
C PRO A 89 5.08 22.14 -3.57
N VAL A 90 6.32 21.67 -3.71
CA VAL A 90 6.67 20.35 -4.23
C VAL A 90 7.04 19.44 -3.08
N ARG A 91 6.45 18.26 -3.02
CA ARG A 91 6.73 17.32 -1.95
C ARG A 91 7.42 16.06 -2.46
N GLN A 92 8.38 15.58 -1.69
CA GLN A 92 9.12 14.35 -1.95
C GLN A 92 9.05 13.43 -0.73
N TRP A 93 9.01 12.12 -0.99
CA TRP A 93 9.14 11.08 0.03
C TRP A 93 10.58 10.63 0.11
N ILE A 94 11.11 10.57 1.33
CA ILE A 94 12.48 10.15 1.60
C ILE A 94 12.41 8.90 2.46
N GLU A 95 13.01 7.82 1.99
CA GLU A 95 13.14 6.57 2.73
C GLU A 95 14.38 6.64 3.63
N GLY A 96 14.19 6.52 4.95
CA GLY A 96 15.28 6.52 5.91
C GLY A 96 16.19 7.74 5.81
N ASP A 97 17.50 7.53 5.67
CA ASP A 97 18.51 8.58 5.59
C ASP A 97 18.87 9.01 4.17
N ALA A 98 18.06 8.61 3.17
CA ALA A 98 18.29 8.94 1.77
C ALA A 98 18.34 10.46 1.54
N THR A 99 19.03 10.85 0.47
CA THR A 99 19.08 12.25 0.03
C THR A 99 17.89 12.54 -0.88
N SER A 100 17.26 13.71 -0.72
CA SER A 100 16.16 14.14 -1.58
C SER A 100 16.60 14.29 -3.03
N ALA A 101 15.65 14.13 -3.95
CA ALA A 101 15.88 14.55 -5.32
C ALA A 101 16.16 16.07 -5.36
N PRO A 102 17.04 16.53 -6.26
CA PRO A 102 17.37 17.95 -6.37
C PRO A 102 16.12 18.82 -6.59
N PHE A 103 15.89 19.78 -5.70
CA PHE A 103 14.84 20.79 -5.83
C PHE A 103 15.41 22.03 -6.51
N VAL A 104 14.78 22.52 -7.58
CA VAL A 104 15.28 23.67 -8.34
C VAL A 104 14.92 24.97 -7.63
N LEU A 105 15.95 25.78 -7.35
CA LEU A 105 15.84 27.10 -6.73
C LEU A 105 15.37 28.12 -7.79
N SER A 106 14.06 28.35 -7.81
CA SER A 106 13.27 29.31 -8.62
C SER A 106 13.51 29.38 -10.14
N ARG A 107 12.68 28.64 -10.88
CA ARG A 107 11.98 29.06 -12.11
C ARG A 107 10.76 28.15 -12.21
N ALA A 108 9.60 28.63 -11.79
CA ALA A 108 8.28 28.02 -12.01
C ALA A 108 8.24 26.49 -11.84
N VAL A 109 7.84 26.02 -10.66
CA VAL A 109 7.32 24.65 -10.53
C VAL A 109 6.24 24.47 -11.59
N VAL A 110 6.57 23.82 -12.71
CA VAL A 110 5.58 23.36 -13.68
C VAL A 110 4.70 22.41 -12.87
N PRO A 111 3.41 22.73 -12.65
CA PRO A 111 2.53 21.83 -11.92
C PRO A 111 2.63 20.46 -12.61
N PRO A 112 2.79 19.36 -11.84
CA PRO A 112 3.00 18.05 -12.43
C PRO A 112 1.92 17.82 -13.47
N THR A 113 2.32 17.38 -14.66
CA THR A 113 1.33 17.13 -15.70
C THR A 113 0.39 16.02 -15.22
N ARG A 114 -0.79 15.89 -15.83
CA ARG A 114 -1.69 14.77 -15.48
C ARG A 114 -0.98 13.43 -15.63
N LEU A 115 -0.08 13.30 -16.60
CA LEU A 115 0.70 12.08 -16.81
C LEU A 115 1.68 11.83 -15.66
N ASP A 116 2.33 12.87 -15.15
CA ASP A 116 3.24 12.74 -14.00
C ASP A 116 2.48 12.28 -12.75
N VAL A 117 1.31 12.86 -12.49
CA VAL A 117 0.43 12.43 -11.39
C VAL A 117 0.01 10.98 -11.57
N ILE A 118 -0.48 10.62 -12.76
CA ILE A 118 -0.92 9.25 -13.05
C ILE A 118 0.21 8.26 -12.77
N ARG A 119 1.42 8.52 -13.30
CA ARG A 119 2.57 7.64 -13.12
C ARG A 119 3.00 7.56 -11.66
N GLN A 120 3.12 8.70 -10.99
CA GLN A 120 3.57 8.78 -9.60
C GLN A 120 2.63 8.01 -8.68
N TYR A 121 1.32 8.21 -8.81
CA TYR A 121 0.34 7.59 -7.93
C TYR A 121 0.10 6.13 -8.26
N LEU A 122 0.19 5.73 -9.53
CA LEU A 122 0.20 4.31 -9.91
C LEU A 122 1.37 3.56 -9.24
N VAL A 123 2.59 4.11 -9.31
CA VAL A 123 3.76 3.54 -8.65
C VAL A 123 3.58 3.54 -7.13
N LEU A 124 3.11 4.64 -6.55
CA LEU A 124 2.87 4.76 -5.11
C LEU A 124 1.87 3.70 -4.61
N GLY A 125 0.76 3.48 -5.33
CA GLY A 125 -0.21 2.44 -5.00
C GLY A 125 0.40 1.03 -5.09
N PHE A 126 1.28 0.81 -6.07
CA PHE A 126 1.98 -0.46 -6.22
C PHE A 126 3.03 -0.71 -5.13
N THR A 127 3.76 0.32 -4.70
CA THR A 127 4.77 0.23 -3.63
C THR A 127 4.17 0.28 -2.23
N HIS A 128 2.95 0.80 -2.09
CA HIS A 128 2.18 0.80 -0.85
C HIS A 128 2.03 -0.60 -0.28
N ILE A 129 1.83 -1.62 -1.12
CA ILE A 129 1.72 -3.03 -0.67
C ILE A 129 3.10 -3.69 -0.56
N ILE A 130 3.96 -3.61 -1.60
CA ILE A 130 5.31 -4.18 -1.56
C ILE A 130 6.33 -3.08 -1.81
N PRO A 131 7.25 -2.78 -0.86
CA PRO A 131 7.59 -3.56 0.33
C PRO A 131 6.87 -3.12 1.64
N HIS A 132 6.05 -2.06 1.61
CA HIS A 132 5.66 -1.39 2.85
C HIS A 132 4.35 -1.89 3.50
N GLY A 133 3.47 -2.54 2.73
CA GLY A 133 2.11 -2.90 3.15
C GLY A 133 1.97 -4.39 3.43
N PHE A 134 2.76 -4.89 4.37
CA PHE A 134 2.69 -6.30 4.78
C PHE A 134 1.29 -6.71 5.26
N ASP A 135 0.57 -5.79 5.89
CA ASP A 135 -0.83 -5.94 6.28
C ASP A 135 -1.74 -6.34 5.10
N HIS A 136 -1.59 -5.67 3.96
CA HIS A 136 -2.34 -5.96 2.74
C HIS A 136 -1.95 -7.32 2.14
N ILE A 137 -0.66 -7.66 2.14
CA ILE A 137 -0.17 -8.96 1.66
C ILE A 137 -0.78 -10.08 2.50
N LEU A 138 -0.66 -9.98 3.83
CA LEU A 138 -1.18 -10.97 4.77
C LEU A 138 -2.70 -11.12 4.65
N PHE A 139 -3.42 -10.01 4.51
CA PHE A 139 -4.86 -10.02 4.32
C PHE A 139 -5.26 -10.72 3.01
N VAL A 140 -4.66 -10.35 1.88
CA VAL A 140 -4.95 -10.95 0.56
C VAL A 140 -4.61 -12.44 0.52
N LEU A 141 -3.47 -12.85 1.10
CA LEU A 141 -3.12 -14.25 1.25
C LEU A 141 -4.15 -14.98 2.12
N GLY A 142 -4.60 -14.36 3.22
CA GLY A 142 -5.70 -14.86 4.04
C GLY A 142 -6.97 -15.11 3.24
N LEU A 143 -7.38 -14.19 2.36
CA LEU A 143 -8.55 -14.37 1.50
C LEU A 143 -8.38 -15.54 0.51
N PHE A 144 -7.20 -15.64 -0.11
CA PHE A 144 -6.87 -16.69 -1.06
C PHE A 144 -6.90 -18.09 -0.42
N LEU A 145 -6.47 -18.22 0.84
CA LEU A 145 -6.34 -19.52 1.50
C LEU A 145 -7.65 -20.18 1.91
N LEU A 146 -8.71 -19.40 2.14
CA LEU A 146 -10.01 -20.03 2.37
C LEU A 146 -10.57 -20.65 1.08
N SER A 147 -10.36 -19.98 -0.05
CA SER A 147 -10.78 -20.48 -1.35
C SER A 147 -9.86 -20.01 -2.45
N ALA A 148 -9.20 -20.95 -3.10
CA ALA A 148 -8.41 -20.65 -4.28
C ALA A 148 -9.29 -20.26 -5.50
N LYS A 149 -10.62 -20.34 -5.44
CA LYS A 149 -11.47 -20.03 -6.61
C LYS A 149 -11.28 -18.57 -7.06
N VAL A 150 -11.05 -18.36 -8.35
CA VAL A 150 -10.77 -17.02 -8.92
C VAL A 150 -11.90 -16.03 -8.65
N LYS A 151 -13.15 -16.36 -9.03
CA LYS A 151 -14.28 -15.42 -8.91
C LYS A 151 -14.50 -14.91 -7.47
N PRO A 152 -14.57 -15.77 -6.43
CA PRO A 152 -14.74 -15.31 -5.05
C PRO A 152 -13.57 -14.49 -4.51
N VAL A 153 -12.33 -14.81 -4.90
CA VAL A 153 -11.16 -14.04 -4.46
C VAL A 153 -11.18 -12.66 -5.09
N LEU A 154 -11.41 -12.56 -6.40
CA LEU A 154 -11.51 -11.27 -7.10
C LEU A 154 -12.64 -10.41 -6.52
N ALA A 155 -13.81 -10.98 -6.27
CA ALA A 155 -14.94 -10.24 -5.69
C ALA A 155 -14.59 -9.62 -4.32
N GLN A 156 -13.89 -10.36 -3.46
CA GLN A 156 -13.47 -9.86 -2.15
C GLN A 156 -12.38 -8.78 -2.27
N VAL A 157 -11.38 -9.01 -3.11
CA VAL A 157 -10.24 -8.10 -3.30
C VAL A 157 -10.71 -6.76 -3.89
N THR A 158 -11.51 -6.80 -4.96
CA THR A 158 -12.07 -5.58 -5.54
C THR A 158 -13.01 -4.87 -4.57
N SER A 159 -13.82 -5.61 -3.80
CA SER A 159 -14.69 -5.02 -2.77
C SER A 159 -13.89 -4.31 -1.68
N PHE A 160 -12.76 -4.89 -1.25
CA PHE A 160 -11.81 -4.27 -0.35
C PHE A 160 -11.22 -2.98 -0.94
N THR A 161 -10.74 -3.00 -2.19
CA THR A 161 -10.18 -1.81 -2.85
C THR A 161 -11.18 -0.68 -2.96
N VAL A 162 -12.44 -0.98 -3.32
CA VAL A 162 -13.51 0.02 -3.41
C VAL A 162 -13.75 0.66 -2.06
N ALA A 163 -13.89 -0.14 -1.00
CA ALA A 163 -14.06 0.37 0.36
C ALA A 163 -12.86 1.22 0.82
N HIS A 164 -11.66 0.73 0.59
CA HIS A 164 -10.42 1.43 0.89
C HIS A 164 -10.36 2.79 0.17
N SER A 165 -10.71 2.83 -1.12
CA SER A 165 -10.79 4.06 -1.92
C SER A 165 -11.74 5.09 -1.30
N ILE A 166 -12.89 4.64 -0.81
CA ILE A 166 -13.93 5.50 -0.21
C ILE A 166 -13.37 6.17 1.05
N THR A 167 -12.89 5.39 2.02
CA THR A 167 -12.40 5.97 3.28
C THR A 167 -11.10 6.75 3.12
N LEU A 168 -10.19 6.30 2.25
CA LEU A 168 -9.00 7.06 1.90
C LEU A 168 -9.38 8.46 1.37
N GLY A 169 -10.33 8.50 0.42
CA GLY A 169 -10.84 9.75 -0.12
C GLY A 169 -11.47 10.65 0.95
N LEU A 170 -12.36 10.08 1.79
CA LEU A 170 -13.02 10.80 2.88
C LEU A 170 -12.02 11.37 3.91
N THR A 171 -10.98 10.62 4.25
CA THR A 171 -9.98 11.06 5.22
C THR A 171 -9.05 12.13 4.66
N ILE A 172 -8.68 12.05 3.38
CA ILE A 172 -7.89 13.11 2.75
C ILE A 172 -8.68 14.42 2.67
N TYR A 173 -9.97 14.36 2.32
CA TYR A 173 -10.86 15.52 2.37
C TYR A 173 -11.15 16.03 3.79
N GLY A 174 -10.76 15.28 4.82
CA GLY A 174 -10.96 15.64 6.22
C GLY A 174 -12.38 15.40 6.73
N VAL A 175 -13.20 14.64 6.01
CA VAL A 175 -14.56 14.26 6.44
C VAL A 175 -14.49 13.24 7.57
N VAL A 176 -13.52 12.32 7.50
CA VAL A 176 -13.29 11.28 8.52
C VAL A 176 -11.87 11.42 9.04
N SER A 177 -11.68 11.53 10.34
CA SER A 177 -10.34 11.57 10.95
C SER A 177 -10.34 10.75 12.24
N VAL A 178 -9.65 9.61 12.19
CA VAL A 178 -9.50 8.71 13.34
C VAL A 178 -8.02 8.59 13.68
N SER A 179 -7.70 8.51 14.97
CA SER A 179 -6.32 8.38 15.42
C SER A 179 -5.68 7.07 14.92
N PRO A 180 -4.45 7.09 14.38
CA PRO A 180 -3.72 5.87 14.01
C PRO A 180 -3.61 4.87 15.16
N ARG A 181 -3.56 5.34 16.42
CA ARG A 181 -3.57 4.49 17.62
C ARG A 181 -4.80 3.59 17.76
N ILE A 182 -5.90 3.91 17.06
CA ILE A 182 -7.13 3.11 17.01
C ILE A 182 -7.19 2.34 15.70
N VAL A 183 -6.83 3.00 14.59
CA VAL A 183 -6.92 2.42 13.24
C VAL A 183 -5.94 1.25 13.08
N GLU A 184 -4.68 1.40 13.50
CA GLU A 184 -3.65 0.36 13.33
C GLU A 184 -3.98 -0.93 14.11
N PRO A 185 -4.39 -0.90 15.40
CA PRO A 185 -4.86 -2.10 16.07
C PRO A 185 -6.11 -2.70 15.42
N ALA A 186 -7.03 -1.88 14.92
CA ALA A 186 -8.23 -2.39 14.23
C ALA A 186 -7.89 -3.09 12.90
N ILE A 187 -6.90 -2.59 12.16
CA ILE A 187 -6.33 -3.25 10.98
C ILE A 187 -5.73 -4.61 11.38
N ALA A 188 -4.91 -4.66 12.43
CA ALA A 188 -4.34 -5.92 12.91
C ALA A 188 -5.43 -6.93 13.34
N LEU A 189 -6.47 -6.47 14.03
CA LEU A 189 -7.62 -7.31 14.41
C LEU A 189 -8.37 -7.84 13.20
N SER A 190 -8.46 -7.10 12.09
CA SER A 190 -9.08 -7.59 10.85
C SER A 190 -8.30 -8.76 10.24
N ILE A 191 -6.97 -8.73 10.30
CA ILE A 191 -6.11 -9.81 9.82
C ILE A 191 -6.25 -11.03 10.74
N ALA A 192 -6.25 -10.81 12.06
CA ALA A 192 -6.49 -11.87 13.04
C ALA A 192 -7.85 -12.54 12.83
N TYR A 193 -8.90 -11.75 12.56
CA TYR A 193 -10.22 -12.27 12.22
C TYR A 193 -10.17 -13.20 11.01
N VAL A 194 -9.56 -12.77 9.89
CA VAL A 194 -9.45 -13.60 8.68
C VAL A 194 -8.65 -14.88 8.95
N ALA A 195 -7.59 -14.80 9.76
CA ALA A 195 -6.81 -15.97 10.16
C ALA A 195 -7.64 -16.98 10.97
N ILE A 196 -8.41 -16.51 11.96
CA ILE A 196 -9.30 -17.35 12.78
C ILE A 196 -10.44 -17.94 11.93
N GLU A 197 -11.03 -17.14 11.04
CA GLU A 197 -12.10 -17.61 10.15
C GLU A 197 -11.58 -18.73 9.23
N ASN A 198 -10.36 -18.60 8.71
CA ASN A 198 -9.73 -19.62 7.88
C ASN A 198 -9.47 -20.95 8.61
N LEU A 199 -9.38 -20.93 9.94
CA LEU A 199 -9.24 -22.14 10.77
C LEU A 199 -10.58 -22.78 11.10
N THR A 200 -11.59 -21.96 11.37
CA THR A 200 -12.87 -22.42 11.91
C THR A 200 -13.89 -22.74 10.82
N THR A 201 -13.69 -22.20 9.61
CA THR A 201 -14.65 -22.32 8.50
C THR A 201 -14.07 -23.11 7.33
N GLN A 202 -14.87 -24.04 6.79
CA GLN A 202 -14.50 -24.82 5.59
C GLN A 202 -15.17 -24.32 4.30
N SER A 203 -16.18 -23.45 4.38
CA SER A 203 -16.95 -22.98 3.22
C SER A 203 -17.05 -21.46 3.19
N LEU A 204 -16.88 -20.87 2.00
CA LEU A 204 -17.11 -19.44 1.81
C LEU A 204 -18.58 -19.10 2.00
N LYS A 205 -18.82 -18.08 2.80
CA LYS A 205 -20.15 -17.55 3.05
C LYS A 205 -20.37 -16.25 2.26
N PRO A 206 -21.57 -16.00 1.71
CA PRO A 206 -21.81 -14.82 0.86
C PRO A 206 -21.55 -13.49 1.57
N TRP A 207 -21.84 -13.40 2.87
CA TRP A 207 -21.64 -12.18 3.68
C TRP A 207 -20.17 -11.83 3.91
N ARG A 208 -19.22 -12.74 3.61
CA ARG A 208 -17.79 -12.48 3.76
C ARG A 208 -17.35 -11.29 2.91
N VAL A 209 -17.96 -11.07 1.74
CA VAL A 209 -17.68 -9.89 0.91
C VAL A 209 -18.02 -8.60 1.67
N ALA A 210 -19.13 -8.56 2.42
CA ALA A 210 -19.49 -7.39 3.22
C ALA A 210 -18.53 -7.17 4.40
N ILE A 211 -18.04 -8.23 5.03
CA ILE A 211 -17.02 -8.14 6.08
C ILE A 211 -15.71 -7.59 5.50
N VAL A 212 -15.27 -8.13 4.36
CA VAL A 212 -14.06 -7.68 3.66
C VAL A 212 -14.19 -6.21 3.22
N PHE A 213 -15.37 -5.80 2.76
CA PHE A 213 -15.68 -4.39 2.50
C PHE A 213 -15.47 -3.53 3.75
N ALA A 214 -16.02 -3.95 4.90
CA ALA A 214 -15.84 -3.22 6.17
C ALA A 214 -14.35 -3.12 6.58
N PHE A 215 -13.56 -4.18 6.37
CA PHE A 215 -12.12 -4.13 6.59
C PHE A 215 -11.41 -3.19 5.62
N GLY A 216 -11.82 -3.13 4.36
CA GLY A 216 -11.33 -2.15 3.39
C GLY A 216 -11.56 -0.71 3.86
N LEU A 217 -12.73 -0.41 4.44
CA LEU A 217 -13.02 0.91 5.02
C LEU A 217 -11.99 1.25 6.13
N LEU A 218 -11.69 0.30 7.02
CA LEU A 218 -10.69 0.48 8.08
C LEU A 218 -9.30 0.73 7.53
N HIS A 219 -8.86 -0.07 6.57
CA HIS A 219 -7.51 0.03 5.99
C HIS A 219 -7.30 1.35 5.25
N GLY A 220 -8.33 1.88 4.56
CA GLY A 220 -8.25 3.17 3.87
C GLY A 220 -7.92 4.36 4.77
N MET A 221 -8.26 4.28 6.06
CA MET A 221 -7.92 5.33 7.04
C MET A 221 -6.44 5.30 7.46
N GLY A 222 -5.80 4.13 7.45
CA GLY A 222 -4.41 3.95 7.92
C GLY A 222 -3.38 4.69 7.07
N PHE A 223 -3.67 4.92 5.79
CA PHE A 223 -2.74 5.52 4.83
C PHE A 223 -3.06 6.99 4.47
N ALA A 224 -4.20 7.50 4.93
CA ALA A 224 -4.69 8.81 4.48
C ALA A 224 -3.84 10.00 4.94
N GLY A 225 -3.11 9.86 6.05
CA GLY A 225 -2.12 10.84 6.50
C GLY A 225 -1.07 11.12 5.42
N VAL A 226 -0.61 10.08 4.74
CA VAL A 226 0.41 10.10 3.67
C VAL A 226 -0.08 10.84 2.43
N LEU A 227 -1.30 10.56 1.97
CA LEU A 227 -1.83 11.23 0.77
C LEU A 227 -2.24 12.68 1.00
N LYS A 228 -2.81 13.00 2.17
CA LYS A 228 -3.07 14.40 2.55
C LYS A 228 -1.78 15.19 2.60
N ASP A 229 -0.75 14.51 3.07
CA ASP A 229 0.63 14.93 3.01
C ASP A 229 1.25 14.84 1.60
N LEU A 230 0.53 14.96 0.48
CA LEU A 230 1.15 15.11 -0.85
C LEU A 230 0.91 16.49 -1.48
N GLY A 231 0.05 17.33 -0.87
CA GLY A 231 -0.10 18.73 -1.27
C GLY A 231 -0.61 18.95 -2.70
N LEU A 232 -1.30 17.96 -3.28
CA LEU A 232 -1.78 18.03 -4.66
C LEU A 232 -2.68 19.24 -4.91
N PRO A 233 -2.57 19.88 -6.09
CA PRO A 233 -3.61 20.77 -6.59
C PRO A 233 -4.97 20.08 -6.54
N ARG A 234 -6.02 20.77 -6.06
CA ARG A 234 -7.36 20.18 -5.86
C ARG A 234 -7.91 19.52 -7.13
N ASN A 235 -7.55 19.99 -8.31
CA ASN A 235 -7.98 19.45 -9.60
C ASN A 235 -7.29 18.13 -10.01
N GLN A 236 -6.21 17.74 -9.33
CA GLN A 236 -5.47 16.50 -9.60
C GLN A 236 -5.76 15.38 -8.59
N PHE A 237 -6.56 15.68 -7.56
CA PHE A 237 -6.91 14.75 -6.51
C PHE A 237 -7.60 13.47 -7.02
N VAL A 238 -8.65 13.61 -7.85
CA VAL A 238 -9.41 12.45 -8.35
C VAL A 238 -8.54 11.54 -9.23
N PRO A 239 -7.77 12.07 -10.22
CA PRO A 239 -6.81 11.25 -10.97
C PRO A 239 -5.81 10.52 -10.08
N ALA A 240 -5.27 11.19 -9.07
CA ALA A 240 -4.33 10.61 -8.12
C ALA A 240 -4.96 9.47 -7.30
N LEU A 241 -6.16 9.68 -6.77
CA LEU A 241 -6.88 8.67 -5.99
C LEU A 241 -7.21 7.43 -6.84
N ILE A 242 -7.69 7.63 -8.07
CA ILE A 242 -8.01 6.52 -8.98
C ILE A 242 -6.75 5.73 -9.33
N THR A 243 -5.69 6.41 -9.75
CA THR A 243 -4.45 5.75 -10.20
C THR A 243 -3.69 5.07 -9.05
N PHE A 244 -3.74 5.65 -7.84
CA PHE A 244 -3.29 4.98 -6.63
C PHE A 244 -4.01 3.65 -6.43
N ASN A 245 -5.34 3.63 -6.43
CA ASN A 245 -6.10 2.40 -6.20
C ASN A 245 -5.95 1.38 -7.35
N ILE A 246 -5.73 1.83 -8.59
CA ILE A 246 -5.32 0.94 -9.69
C ILE A 246 -3.98 0.27 -9.36
N GLY A 247 -3.01 1.01 -8.83
CA GLY A 247 -1.72 0.47 -8.39
C GLY A 247 -1.86 -0.56 -7.26
N VAL A 248 -2.74 -0.28 -6.30
CA VAL A 248 -3.09 -1.19 -5.20
C VAL A 248 -3.70 -2.48 -5.75
N GLU A 249 -4.77 -2.39 -6.54
CA GLU A 249 -5.44 -3.56 -7.14
C GLU A 249 -4.46 -4.39 -7.98
N ALA A 250 -3.65 -3.73 -8.82
CA ALA A 250 -2.65 -4.40 -9.65
C ALA A 250 -1.66 -5.21 -8.81
N ARG A 251 -1.23 -4.69 -7.65
CA ARG A 251 -0.33 -5.42 -6.76
C ARG A 251 -1.02 -6.55 -6.02
N GLN A 252 -2.27 -6.37 -5.56
CA GLN A 252 -3.03 -7.46 -4.93
C GLN A 252 -3.20 -8.63 -5.90
N LEU A 253 -3.53 -8.35 -7.16
CA LEU A 253 -3.62 -9.36 -8.21
C LEU A 253 -2.28 -10.05 -8.47
N ALA A 254 -1.17 -9.31 -8.43
CA ALA A 254 0.17 -9.90 -8.55
C ALA A 254 0.50 -10.85 -7.39
N VAL A 255 0.14 -10.50 -6.15
CA VAL A 255 0.30 -11.37 -4.97
C VAL A 255 -0.55 -12.64 -5.11
N ILE A 256 -1.79 -12.52 -5.55
CA ILE A 256 -2.69 -13.66 -5.78
C ILE A 256 -2.15 -14.57 -6.89
N ALA A 257 -1.67 -13.99 -7.98
CA ALA A 257 -1.06 -14.74 -9.09
C ALA A 257 0.19 -15.50 -8.62
N ALA A 258 1.06 -14.85 -7.82
CA ALA A 258 2.23 -15.49 -7.23
C ALA A 258 1.83 -16.65 -6.30
N ALA A 259 0.84 -16.45 -5.42
CA ALA A 259 0.32 -17.50 -4.54
C ALA A 259 -0.25 -18.68 -5.33
N TRP A 260 -1.01 -18.41 -6.40
CA TRP A 260 -1.50 -19.44 -7.32
C TRP A 260 -0.38 -20.23 -7.98
N LEU A 261 0.64 -19.55 -8.51
CA LEU A 261 1.80 -20.19 -9.13
C LEU A 261 2.53 -21.10 -8.13
N LEU A 262 2.73 -20.64 -6.90
CA LEU A 262 3.33 -21.45 -5.83
C LEU A 262 2.51 -22.72 -5.55
N VAL A 263 1.19 -22.60 -5.44
CA VAL A 263 0.29 -23.75 -5.22
C VAL A 263 0.33 -24.72 -6.39
N VAL A 264 0.31 -24.23 -7.63
CA VAL A 264 0.38 -25.07 -8.85
C VAL A 264 1.72 -25.78 -8.97
N CYS A 265 2.83 -25.06 -8.79
CA CYS A 265 4.18 -25.63 -8.82
C CYS A 265 4.35 -26.69 -7.73
N TRP A 266 3.86 -26.44 -6.53
CA TRP A 266 3.86 -27.43 -5.46
C TRP A 266 2.98 -28.64 -5.79
N ALA A 267 1.78 -28.45 -6.32
CA ALA A 267 0.88 -29.54 -6.71
C ALA A 267 1.47 -30.41 -7.84
N ARG A 268 2.21 -29.82 -8.78
CA ARG A 268 2.90 -30.54 -9.87
C ARG A 268 3.90 -31.58 -9.38
N THR A 269 4.47 -31.40 -8.18
CA THR A 269 5.37 -32.39 -7.58
C THR A 269 4.64 -33.63 -7.07
N ARG A 270 3.30 -33.63 -7.01
CA ARG A 270 2.51 -34.72 -6.45
C ARG A 270 2.03 -35.72 -7.53
N PRO A 271 2.09 -37.04 -7.28
CA PRO A 271 1.71 -38.06 -8.27
C PRO A 271 0.26 -37.94 -8.76
N TRP A 272 -0.68 -37.61 -7.87
CA TRP A 272 -2.11 -37.46 -8.19
C TRP A 272 -2.38 -36.35 -9.21
N TYR A 273 -1.60 -35.27 -9.21
CA TYR A 273 -1.74 -34.18 -10.18
C TYR A 273 -1.36 -34.65 -11.59
N ARG A 274 -0.31 -35.48 -11.71
CA ARG A 274 0.11 -36.07 -12.98
C ARG A 274 -0.98 -36.98 -13.54
N TYR A 275 -1.59 -37.82 -12.70
CA TYR A 275 -2.70 -38.70 -13.09
C TYR A 275 -3.96 -37.93 -13.52
N ALA A 276 -4.30 -36.84 -12.82
CA ALA A 276 -5.42 -35.98 -13.18
C ALA A 276 -5.21 -35.25 -14.52
N MET A 277 -3.99 -34.75 -14.79
CA MET A 277 -3.64 -34.12 -16.06
C MET A 277 -3.67 -35.10 -17.24
N THR A 278 -3.18 -36.33 -17.06
CA THR A 278 -3.31 -37.37 -18.08
C THR A 278 -4.76 -37.75 -18.34
N GLY A 279 -5.60 -37.80 -17.29
CA GLY A 279 -7.03 -38.04 -17.43
C GLY A 279 -7.74 -36.93 -18.22
N ILE A 280 -7.47 -35.65 -17.88
CA ILE A 280 -8.03 -34.49 -18.59
C ILE A 280 -7.56 -34.45 -20.04
N PHE A 281 -6.28 -34.69 -20.32
CA PHE A 281 -5.75 -34.78 -21.68
C PHE A 281 -6.49 -35.86 -22.48
N TRP A 282 -6.67 -37.05 -21.90
CA TRP A 282 -7.37 -38.15 -22.55
C TRP A 282 -8.85 -37.84 -22.80
N THR A 283 -9.52 -37.17 -21.86
CA THR A 283 -10.91 -36.71 -22.04
C THR A 283 -11.02 -35.66 -23.14
N VAL A 284 -10.15 -34.66 -23.16
CA VAL A 284 -10.14 -33.62 -24.22
C VAL A 284 -9.88 -34.24 -25.59
N GLN A 285 -8.94 -35.19 -25.67
CA GLN A 285 -8.65 -35.93 -26.91
C GLN A 285 -9.87 -36.70 -27.43
N ARG A 286 -10.72 -37.24 -26.55
CA ARG A 286 -11.94 -38.01 -26.91
C ARG A 286 -13.15 -37.14 -27.25
N VAL A 287 -13.14 -35.87 -26.88
CA VAL A 287 -14.23 -34.92 -27.18
C VAL A 287 -13.96 -34.16 -28.49
N ILE A 288 -12.70 -34.04 -28.89
CA ILE A 288 -12.28 -33.31 -30.11
C ILE A 288 -12.13 -34.26 -31.32
N ALA A 289 -11.98 -35.57 -31.10
CA ALA A 289 -11.94 -36.60 -32.15
C ALA A 289 -13.33 -37.22 -32.37
#